data_AF-A0AAN6SFA7-F1
#
_entry.id   AF-A0AAN6SFA7-F1
#
_cell.length_a   1.000
_cell.length_b   1.000
_cell.length_c   1.000
_cell.angle_alpha   90.00
_cell.angle_beta   90.00
_cell.angle_gamma   90.00
#
_symmetry.space_group_name_H-M   'P 1'
#
loop_
_entity.id
_entity.type
_entity.pdbx_description
1 polymer ?
#
loop_
_entity_poly.entity_id
_entity_poly.type
_entity_poly.pdbx_seq_one_letter_code
_entity_poly.pdbx_strand_id
1 'polypeptide(L)' 'MISDAELYRLAIVLGCSAMVLLVLHSFLEANAEDLETDIVKEKKVAKVAAAPAKAK' A
#
# COMPACT_ATOMS: atom_id res chain seq x y z
N MET A 1 -17.56 -3.69 -27.08
CA MET A 1 -17.80 -2.72 -26.00
C MET A 1 -18.42 -3.50 -24.85
N ILE A 2 -17.90 -3.39 -23.63
CA ILE A 2 -18.51 -4.05 -22.47
C ILE A 2 -19.95 -3.51 -22.29
N SER A 3 -20.90 -4.36 -21.90
CA SER A 3 -22.29 -3.91 -21.70
C SER A 3 -22.41 -3.19 -20.36
N ASP A 4 -23.40 -2.29 -20.24
CA ASP A 4 -23.64 -1.56 -18.98
C ASP A 4 -23.91 -2.51 -17.81
N ALA A 5 -24.53 -3.66 -18.08
CA ALA A 5 -24.78 -4.69 -17.07
C ALA A 5 -23.48 -5.32 -16.54
N GLU A 6 -22.52 -5.57 -17.43
CA GLU A 6 -21.20 -6.12 -17.06
C GLU A 6 -20.36 -5.07 -16.32
N LEU A 7 -20.42 -3.81 -16.74
CA LEU A 7 -19.74 -2.71 -16.07
C LEU A 7 -20.29 -2.47 -14.65
N TYR A 8 -21.62 -2.54 -14.48
CA TYR A 8 -22.27 -2.42 -13.17
C TYR A 8 -21.88 -3.56 -12.22
N ARG A 9 -21.88 -4.80 -12.72
CA ARG A 9 -21.43 -5.97 -11.94
C ARG A 9 -19.97 -5.84 -11.52
N LEU A 10 -19.11 -5.41 -12.44
CA LEU A 10 -17.70 -5.18 -12.14
C LEU A 10 -17.52 -4.10 -11.06
N ALA A 11 -18.26 -2.99 -11.15
CA ALA A 11 -18.19 -1.90 -10.19
C ALA A 11 -18.60 -2.35 -8.77
N ILE A 12 -19.63 -3.20 -8.65
CA ILE A 12 -20.03 -3.76 -7.36
C ILE A 12 -18.91 -4.64 -6.79
N VAL A 13 -18.39 -5.58 -7.57
CA VAL A 13 -17.34 -6.50 -7.10
C VAL A 13 -16.08 -5.74 -6.70
N LEU A 14 -15.68 -4.75 -7.51
CA LEU A 14 -14.52 -3.92 -7.23
C LEU A 14 -14.74 -3.01 -6.01
N GLY A 15 -15.96 -2.48 -5.82
CA GLY A 15 -16.32 -1.70 -4.65
C GLY A 15 -16.28 -2.53 -3.36
N CYS A 16 -16.83 -3.75 -3.40
CA CYS A 16 -16.78 -4.68 -2.27
C CYS A 16 -15.35 -5.11 -1.95
N SER A 17 -14.54 -5.43 -2.96
CA SER A 17 -13.13 -5.81 -2.74
C SER A 17 -12.32 -4.64 -2.19
N ALA A 18 -12.54 -3.41 -2.67
CA ALA A 18 -11.89 -2.22 -2.17
C ALA A 18 -12.21 -1.96 -0.68
N MET A 19 -13.47 -2.14 -0.27
CA MET A 19 -13.86 -1.98 1.14
C MET A 19 -13.15 -3.00 2.05
N VAL A 20 -13.05 -4.26 1.62
CA VAL A 20 -12.30 -5.29 2.36
C VAL A 20 -10.82 -4.93 2.45
N LEU A 21 -10.21 -4.50 1.35
CA LEU A 21 -8.80 -4.13 1.30
C LEU A 21 -8.48 -2.91 2.17
N LEU A 22 -9.37 -1.91 2.24
CA LEU A 22 -9.20 -0.74 3.11
C LEU A 22 -9.22 -1.14 4.59
N VAL A 23 -10.16 -1.98 5.00
CA VAL A 23 -10.22 -2.48 6.38
C VAL A 23 -8.99 -3.32 6.71
N LEU A 24 -8.57 -4.19 5.79
CA LEU A 24 -7.38 -5.03 5.96
C LEU A 24 -6.11 -4.18 6.07
N HIS A 25 -6.00 -3.10 5.29
CA HIS A 25 -4.90 -2.15 5.38
C HIS A 25 -4.82 -1.52 6.76
N SER A 26 -5.93 -0.94 7.25
CA SER A 26 -5.96 -0.34 8.59
C SER A 26 -5.70 -1.35 9.70
N PHE A 27 -6.13 -2.60 9.53
CA PHE A 27 -5.80 -3.68 10.45
C PHE A 27 -4.30 -3.99 10.42
N LEU A 28 -3.69 -4.14 9.23
CA LEU A 28 -2.26 -4.37 9.12
C LEU A 28 -1.44 -3.21 9.69
N GLU A 29 -1.84 -1.97 9.41
CA GLU A 29 -1.15 -0.76 9.89
C GLU A 29 -1.17 -0.69 11.43
N ALA A 30 -2.33 -0.91 12.06
CA ALA A 30 -2.46 -0.90 13.50
C ALA A 30 -1.67 -2.03 14.21
N ASN A 31 -1.50 -3.18 13.56
CA ASN A 31 -0.74 -4.31 14.14
C ASN A 31 0.73 -4.32 13.71
N ALA A 32 1.12 -3.50 12.72
CA ALA A 32 2.51 -3.35 12.28
C ALA A 32 3.32 -2.42 13.20
N GLU A 33 2.66 -1.62 14.06
CA GLU A 33 3.35 -0.80 15.07
C GLU A 33 4.12 -1.66 16.09
N ASP A 34 3.68 -2.90 16.33
CA ASP A 34 4.44 -3.89 17.12
C ASP A 34 5.68 -4.42 16.36
N LEU A 35 5.70 -4.35 15.01
CA LEU A 35 6.85 -4.71 14.17
C LEU A 35 7.77 -3.52 13.83
N GLU A 36 7.33 -2.27 13.98
CA GLU A 36 8.16 -1.09 13.70
C GLU A 36 9.34 -0.93 14.68
N THR A 37 9.31 -1.62 15.83
CA THR A 37 10.51 -1.75 16.68
C THR A 37 11.63 -2.56 16.01
N ASP A 38 11.31 -3.40 15.02
CA ASP A 38 12.27 -4.23 14.28
C ASP A 38 12.54 -3.75 12.83
N ILE A 39 11.57 -3.17 12.11
CA ILE A 39 11.72 -2.88 10.66
C ILE A 39 12.14 -1.43 10.34
N VAL A 40 11.94 -0.47 11.25
CA VAL A 40 12.35 0.95 11.05
C VAL A 40 13.88 1.12 10.94
N LYS A 41 14.67 0.13 11.40
CA LYS A 41 16.14 0.13 11.24
C LYS A 41 16.59 -0.07 9.79
N GLU A 42 15.84 -0.77 8.93
CA GLU A 42 16.27 -1.04 7.54
C GLU A 42 15.87 0.05 6.55
N LYS A 43 14.68 0.66 6.67
CA LYS A 43 14.25 1.72 5.74
C LYS A 43 15.01 3.04 5.91
N LYS A 44 15.67 3.28 7.05
CA LYS A 44 16.52 4.47 7.25
C LYS A 44 17.88 4.37 6.55
N VAL A 45 18.38 3.17 6.24
CA VAL A 45 19.67 2.99 5.54
C VAL A 45 19.51 3.20 4.03
N ALA A 46 18.38 2.79 3.43
CA ALA A 46 18.14 2.96 2.00
C ALA A 46 17.93 4.42 1.55
N LYS A 47 17.46 5.32 2.44
CA LYS A 47 17.27 6.75 2.10
C LYS A 47 18.56 7.59 2.21
N VAL A 48 19.61 7.09 2.87
CA VAL A 48 20.90 7.80 2.98
C VAL A 48 21.88 7.41 1.87
N ALA A 49 21.72 6.23 1.25
CA ALA A 49 22.65 5.74 0.22
C ALA A 49 22.36 6.20 -1.23
N ALA A 50 21.33 7.04 -1.46
CA ALA A 50 20.91 7.45 -2.81
C ALA A 50 20.87 8.98 -3.03
N ALA A 51 21.81 9.74 -2.45
CA ALA A 51 22.07 11.12 -2.86
C ALA A 51 23.32 11.15 -3.77
N PRO A 52 23.20 11.57 -5.05
CA PRO A 52 24.28 11.49 -6.02
C PRO A 52 25.38 12.52 -5.72
N ALA A 53 26.63 12.06 -5.84
CA ALA A 53 27.83 12.87 -5.84
C ALA A 53 27.70 14.02 -6.86
N LYS A 54 27.79 15.27 -6.38
CA LYS A 54 27.98 16.45 -7.23
C LYS A 54 29.45 16.87 -7.13
N ALA A 55 30.07 16.90 -8.30
CA ALA A 55 31.48 17.17 -8.57
C ALA A 55 31.99 18.49 -7.95
N LYS A 56 33.27 18.47 -7.57
CA LYS A 56 34.10 19.65 -7.30
C LYS A 56 34.95 19.93 -8.53
#